data_AF-A0A9D4MTD1-F1
#
_entry.id   AF-A0A9D4MTD1-F1
#
_cell.length_a   1.000
_cell.length_b   1.000
_cell.length_c   1.000
_cell.angle_alpha   90.00
_cell.angle_beta   90.00
_cell.angle_gamma   90.00
#
_symmetry.space_group_name_H-M   'P 1'
#
loop_
_entity.id
_entity.type
_entity.pdbx_description
1 polymer ?
#
loop_
_entity_poly.entity_id
_entity_poly.type
_entity_poly.pdbx_seq_one_letter_code
_entity_poly.pdbx_strand_id
1 'polypeptide(L)'
;MSLADLYTEEFDNLYSLLDLLLSLPPTSVPCESTFSHLKLLKTHRRLRLRQDTLNSLMMIKLSTPDVTDYDPSAAVDKWLVRFDGFM
;
A
#
# COMPACT_ATOMS: atom_id res chain seq x y z
N MET A 1 31.32 -20.57 7.81
CA MET A 1 29.92 -20.67 8.22
C MET A 1 29.80 -20.00 9.57
N SER A 2 29.05 -18.90 9.69
CA SER A 2 28.90 -18.22 10.98
C SER A 2 27.91 -18.99 11.86
N LEU A 3 27.98 -18.79 13.18
CA LEU A 3 27.01 -19.37 14.13
C LEU A 3 25.57 -18.94 13.79
N ALA A 4 25.38 -17.74 13.26
CA ALA A 4 24.08 -17.25 12.84
C ALA A 4 23.50 -18.07 11.69
N ASP A 5 24.34 -18.49 10.73
CA ASP A 5 23.91 -19.28 9.57
C ASP A 5 23.44 -20.69 9.99
N LEU A 6 24.07 -21.26 11.04
CA LEU A 6 23.68 -22.56 11.59
C LEU A 6 22.33 -22.50 12.32
N TYR A 7 22.07 -21.42 13.06
CA TYR A 7 20.79 -21.21 13.76
C TYR A 7 19.64 -20.87 12.82
N THR A 8 19.89 -20.16 11.71
CA THR A 8 18.86 -19.92 10.70
C THR A 8 18.41 -21.19 9.99
N GLU A 9 19.32 -22.15 9.73
CA GLU A 9 18.95 -23.42 9.12
C GLU A 9 18.17 -24.35 10.07
N GLU A 10 18.46 -24.32 11.37
CA GLU A 10 17.80 -25.16 12.36
C GLU A 10 16.41 -24.65 12.77
N PHE A 11 16.14 -23.35 12.62
CA PHE A 11 14.93 -22.67 13.11
C PHE A 11 14.19 -21.82 12.06
N ASP A 12 14.23 -22.21 10.78
CA ASP A 12 13.61 -21.47 9.67
C ASP A 12 12.11 -21.12 9.88
N ASN A 13 11.35 -22.07 10.46
CA ASN A 13 9.94 -21.86 10.81
C ASN A 13 9.74 -20.81 11.91
N LEU A 14 10.70 -20.70 12.85
CA LEU A 14 10.63 -19.71 13.93
C LEU A 14 10.93 -18.32 13.41
N TYR A 15 11.88 -18.18 12.48
CA TYR A 15 12.12 -16.91 11.79
C TYR A 15 10.89 -16.47 10.98
N SER A 16 10.29 -17.40 10.22
CA SER A 16 9.04 -17.13 9.49
C SER A 16 7.91 -16.68 10.42
N LEU A 17 7.79 -17.29 11.60
CA LEU A 17 6.80 -16.90 12.59
C LEU A 17 7.07 -15.52 13.18
N LEU A 18 8.34 -15.19 13.46
CA LEU A 18 8.73 -13.87 13.95
C LEU A 18 8.44 -12.78 12.92
N ASP A 19 8.76 -13.02 11.64
CA ASP A 19 8.44 -12.09 10.56
C ASP A 19 6.93 -11.85 10.46
N LEU A 20 6.13 -12.91 10.54
CA LEU A 20 4.67 -12.79 10.57
C LEU A 20 4.20 -11.99 11.79
N LEU A 21 4.71 -12.31 12.99
CA LEU A 21 4.32 -11.63 14.22
C LEU A 21 4.68 -10.13 14.18
N LEU A 22 5.84 -9.79 13.62
CA LEU A 22 6.30 -8.41 13.46
C LEU A 22 5.55 -7.66 12.35
N SER A 23 5.01 -8.37 11.35
CA SER A 23 4.18 -7.78 10.30
C SER A 23 2.74 -7.47 10.74
N LEU A 24 2.28 -8.14 11.80
CA LEU A 24 0.93 -7.94 12.32
C LEU A 24 0.87 -6.64 13.13
N PRO A 25 -0.09 -5.75 12.86
CA PRO A 25 -0.29 -4.58 13.70
C PRO A 25 -0.72 -5.03 15.10
N PRO A 26 -0.16 -4.44 16.17
CA PRO A 26 -0.48 -4.84 17.55
C PRO A 26 -1.91 -4.49 17.97
N THR A 27 -2.61 -3.66 17.19
CA THR A 27 -3.98 -3.21 17.46
C THR A 27 -4.79 -3.06 16.18
N SER A 28 -6.11 -2.95 16.30
CA SER A 28 -7.04 -2.68 15.18
C SER A 28 -7.05 -1.22 14.71
N VAL A 29 -6.31 -0.32 15.37
CA VAL A 29 -6.33 1.13 15.07
C VAL A 29 -6.03 1.45 13.59
N PRO A 30 -5.05 0.80 12.92
CA PRO A 30 -4.82 1.01 11.49
C PRO A 30 -6.03 0.63 10.62
N CYS A 31 -6.75 -0.43 10.99
CA CYS A 31 -7.97 -0.86 10.32
C CYS A 31 -9.11 0.15 10.52
N GLU A 32 -9.29 0.67 11.74
CA GLU A 32 -10.31 1.68 12.04
C GLU A 32 -10.07 3.01 11.30
N SER A 33 -8.81 3.43 11.20
CA SER A 33 -8.39 4.58 10.39
C SER A 33 -8.72 4.35 8.91
N THR A 34 -8.42 3.16 8.41
CA THR A 34 -8.77 2.72 7.04
C THR A 34 -10.27 2.84 6.81
N PHE A 35 -11.12 2.26 7.67
CA PHE A 35 -12.58 2.38 7.54
C PHE A 35 -13.09 3.83 7.63
N SER A 36 -12.46 4.66 8.45
CA SER A 36 -12.77 6.08 8.54
C SER A 36 -12.49 6.80 7.20
N HIS A 37 -11.34 6.53 6.58
CA HIS A 37 -11.04 7.02 5.24
C HIS A 37 -12.02 6.51 4.17
N LEU A 38 -12.45 5.25 4.27
CA LEU A 38 -13.46 4.69 3.38
C LEU A 38 -14.79 5.44 3.48
N LYS A 39 -15.21 5.73 4.72
CA LYS A 39 -16.44 6.47 5.01
C LYS A 39 -16.38 7.87 4.43
N LEU A 40 -15.23 8.54 4.55
CA LEU A 40 -15.01 9.84 3.91
C LEU A 40 -15.06 9.72 2.39
N LEU A 41 -14.38 8.75 1.77
CA LEU A 41 -14.41 8.55 0.31
C LEU A 41 -15.85 8.29 -0.22
N LYS A 42 -16.63 7.45 0.48
CA LYS A 42 -18.04 7.20 0.14
C LYS A 42 -18.90 8.45 0.26
N THR A 43 -18.71 9.22 1.34
CA THR A 43 -19.59 10.34 1.69
C THR A 43 -19.23 11.63 0.97
N HIS A 44 -17.93 11.88 0.75
CA HIS A 44 -17.40 13.17 0.29
C HIS A 44 -17.93 13.58 -1.08
N ARG A 45 -18.13 12.63 -2.01
CA ARG A 45 -18.70 12.96 -3.32
C ARG A 45 -20.19 12.62 -3.45
N ARG A 46 -20.84 12.03 -2.42
CA ARG A 46 -22.20 11.44 -2.52
C ARG A 46 -22.39 10.53 -3.75
N LEU A 47 -21.29 10.01 -4.30
CA LEU A 47 -21.28 9.20 -5.51
C LEU A 47 -21.55 7.75 -5.15
N ARG A 48 -22.41 7.10 -5.93
CA ARG A 48 -22.46 5.64 -5.98
C ARG A 48 -21.27 5.13 -6.78
N LEU A 49 -20.12 5.01 -6.11
CA LEU A 49 -18.94 4.37 -6.68
C LEU A 49 -19.14 2.86 -6.70
N ARG A 50 -18.67 2.21 -7.77
CA ARG A 50 -18.53 0.76 -7.79
C ARG A 50 -17.51 0.32 -6.72
N GLN A 51 -17.68 -0.87 -6.18
CA GLN A 51 -16.80 -1.39 -5.13
C GLN A 51 -15.33 -1.43 -5.61
N ASP A 52 -15.09 -1.83 -6.85
CA ASP A 52 -13.73 -1.90 -7.42
C ASP A 52 -13.06 -0.51 -7.49
N THR A 53 -13.83 0.50 -7.90
CA THR A 53 -13.35 1.90 -7.91
C THR A 53 -13.02 2.37 -6.49
N LEU A 54 -13.87 2.03 -5.53
CA LEU A 54 -13.66 2.42 -4.14
C LEU A 54 -12.41 1.76 -3.54
N ASN A 55 -12.21 0.47 -3.79
CA ASN A 55 -11.02 -0.27 -3.37
C ASN A 55 -9.76 0.33 -4.01
N SER A 56 -9.82 0.68 -5.30
CA SER A 56 -8.69 1.28 -6.01
C SER A 56 -8.30 2.65 -5.41
N LEU A 57 -9.29 3.51 -5.15
CA LEU A 57 -9.07 4.82 -4.52
C LEU A 57 -8.54 4.70 -3.10
N MET A 58 -9.03 3.72 -2.34
CA MET A 58 -8.52 3.43 -1.01
C MET A 58 -7.07 2.96 -1.04
N MET A 59 -6.72 2.05 -1.96
CA MET A 59 -5.35 1.57 -2.15
C MET A 59 -4.40 2.73 -2.46
N ILE A 60 -4.78 3.62 -3.39
CA ILE A 60 -4.01 4.83 -3.69
C ILE A 60 -3.83 5.64 -2.40
N LYS A 61 -4.92 5.98 -1.71
CA LYS A 61 -4.86 6.80 -0.49
C LYS A 61 -4.00 6.21 0.64
N LEU A 62 -3.91 4.90 0.76
CA LEU A 62 -3.14 4.24 1.83
C LEU A 62 -1.69 3.96 1.44
N SER A 63 -1.40 3.78 0.15
CA SER A 63 -0.08 3.39 -0.34
C SER A 63 0.73 4.52 -0.95
N THR A 64 0.10 5.67 -1.27
CA THR A 64 0.79 6.85 -1.78
C THR A 64 0.89 7.94 -0.72
N PRO A 65 1.89 8.84 -0.81
CA PRO A 65 1.92 10.05 0.01
C PRO A 65 0.66 10.90 -0.24
N ASP A 66 0.45 11.89 0.64
CA ASP A 66 -0.60 12.88 0.43
C ASP A 66 -0.37 13.63 -0.89
N VAL A 67 -1.44 14.18 -1.47
CA VAL A 67 -1.38 14.91 -2.73
C VAL A 67 -0.44 16.11 -2.65
N THR A 68 -0.26 16.72 -1.47
CA THR A 68 0.69 17.83 -1.28
C THR A 68 2.13 17.41 -1.42
N ASP A 69 2.44 16.15 -1.12
CA ASP A 69 3.80 15.61 -1.04
C ASP A 69 4.09 14.63 -2.19
N TYR A 70 3.12 14.43 -3.08
CA TYR A 70 3.24 13.53 -4.22
C TYR A 70 4.10 14.15 -5.33
N ASP A 71 5.20 13.47 -5.69
CA ASP A 71 6.02 13.83 -6.84
C ASP A 71 5.41 13.23 -8.14
N PRO A 72 4.92 14.07 -9.07
CA PRO A 72 4.30 13.59 -10.30
C PRO A 72 5.32 13.25 -11.39
N SER A 73 6.62 13.51 -11.21
CA SER A 73 7.63 13.42 -12.28
C SER A 73 7.63 12.07 -13.00
N ALA A 74 7.64 10.96 -12.23
CA ALA A 74 7.61 9.61 -12.80
C ALA A 74 6.31 9.28 -13.55
N ALA A 75 5.18 9.89 -13.18
CA ALA A 75 3.91 9.71 -13.89
C ALA A 75 3.90 10.51 -15.20
N VAL A 76 4.42 11.74 -15.16
CA VAL A 76 4.57 12.61 -16.33
C VAL A 76 5.47 11.95 -17.37
N ASP A 77 6.63 11.44 -16.98
CA ASP A 77 7.56 10.75 -17.88
C ASP A 77 6.89 9.57 -18.59
N LYS A 78 6.12 8.76 -17.85
CA LYS A 78 5.38 7.62 -18.43
C LYS A 78 4.28 8.07 -19.41
N TRP A 79 3.63 9.20 -19.17
CA TRP A 79 2.64 9.75 -20.08
C TRP A 79 3.28 10.32 -21.34
N LEU A 80 4.43 10.98 -21.21
CA LEU A 80 5.16 11.58 -22.32
C LEU A 80 5.84 10.55 -23.22
N VAL A 81 6.37 9.44 -22.68
CA VAL A 81 6.91 8.32 -23.49
C VAL A 81 5.85 7.70 -24.41
N ARG A 82 4.55 7.86 -24.10
CA ARG A 82 3.46 7.40 -24.97
C ARG A 82 3.15 8.36 -26.13
N PHE A 83 3.75 9.56 -26.17
CA PHE A 83 3.53 10.57 -27.22
C PHE A 83 4.49 10.48 -28.41
N ASP A 84 5.39 9.49 -28.47
CA ASP A 84 6.38 9.30 -29.55
C ASP A 84 5.79 8.72 -30.86
N GLY A 85 4.53 8.99 -31.19
CA GLY A 85 3.80 8.36 -32.30
C GLY A 85 2.90 9.29 -33.12
N PHE A 86 3.23 10.58 -33.18
CA PHE A 86 2.56 11.53 -34.09
C PHE A 86 3.59 12.42 -34.79
N MET A 87 4.42 11.80 -35.63
CA MET A 87 5.08 12.43 -36.77
C MET A 87 4.97 11.51 -37.97
#